data_AF-A0A4W5K0S8-F1
#
_entry.id   AF-A0A4W5K0S8-F1
#
_cell.length_a   1.000
_cell.length_b   1.000
_cell.length_c   1.000
_cell.angle_alpha   90.00
_cell.angle_beta   90.00
_cell.angle_gamma   90.00
#
_symmetry.space_group_name_H-M   'P 1'
#
loop_
_entity.id
_entity.type
_entity.pdbx_description
1 polymer ?
#
loop_
_entity_poly.entity_id
_entity_poly.type
_entity_poly.pdbx_seq_one_letter_code
_entity_poly.pdbx_strand_id
1 'polypeptide(L)'
;MDENEEFEEEEIFEEEPGVPVRRVVRKKVKVDTSKFMTPYLAHSQKMLDLFSYNKYRHAYDKAKGKPYAITADTPEMMRIKKAQEQLSEVKYRMEGNKVRCTSLYDGEAREIAHVKHVSELISKVLYRAKWDETKDRYLLPPDAPELVLAVKNAANYSKVSSY
;
A
#
# COMPACT_ATOMS: atom_id res chain seq x y z
N MET A 1 -20.85 -1.74 -10.13
CA MET A 1 -21.69 -0.87 -10.96
C MET A 1 -22.17 -1.74 -12.09
N ASP A 2 -23.48 -1.96 -12.14
CA ASP A 2 -24.29 -2.11 -13.35
C ASP A 2 -25.73 -2.28 -12.85
N GLU A 3 -26.40 -1.12 -12.84
CA GLU A 3 -27.76 -0.91 -13.30
C GLU A 3 -28.84 -1.79 -12.65
N ASN A 4 -29.34 -1.31 -11.51
CA ASN A 4 -30.73 -1.56 -11.13
C ASN A 4 -31.60 -0.94 -12.22
N GLU A 5 -32.07 -1.74 -13.16
CA GLU A 5 -33.12 -1.35 -14.09
C GLU A 5 -34.41 -1.20 -13.26
N GLU A 6 -34.68 0.05 -12.90
CA GLU A 6 -35.80 0.51 -12.10
C GLU A 6 -37.07 0.39 -12.96
N PHE A 7 -37.75 -0.75 -12.87
CA PHE A 7 -39.08 -0.90 -13.46
C PHE A 7 -40.07 -0.08 -12.63
N GLU A 8 -40.34 1.15 -13.07
CA GLU A 8 -41.52 1.91 -12.66
C GLU A 8 -42.73 1.30 -13.35
N GLU A 9 -43.46 0.43 -12.66
CA GLU A 9 -44.82 0.05 -13.08
C GLU A 9 -45.73 1.27 -12.85
N GLU A 10 -45.84 2.13 -13.87
CA GLU A 10 -46.92 3.09 -13.96
C GLU A 10 -48.23 2.34 -14.26
N GLU A 11 -49.04 2.14 -13.23
CA GLU A 11 -50.40 1.60 -13.38
C GLU A 11 -51.27 2.69 -14.04
N ILE A 12 -51.49 2.56 -15.35
CA ILE A 12 -52.35 3.45 -16.15
C ILE A 12 -53.81 3.15 -15.81
N PHE A 13 -54.46 4.02 -15.05
CA PHE A 13 -55.91 4.00 -14.86
C PHE A 13 -56.57 4.76 -16.00
N GLU A 14 -57.54 4.14 -16.69
CA GLU A 14 -58.28 4.75 -17.80
C GLU A 14 -58.92 6.09 -17.37
N GLU A 15 -58.67 7.15 -18.15
CA GLU A 15 -59.16 8.50 -17.89
C GLU A 15 -60.63 8.65 -18.32
N GLU A 16 -61.54 8.61 -17.34
CA GLU A 16 -62.92 9.12 -17.50
C GLU A 16 -62.93 10.66 -17.38
N PRO A 17 -63.60 11.41 -18.28
CA PRO A 17 -63.52 12.87 -18.33
C PRO A 17 -64.21 13.53 -17.13
N GLY A 18 -63.41 14.11 -16.22
CA GLY A 18 -63.89 15.07 -15.21
C GLY A 18 -63.42 14.87 -13.77
N VAL A 19 -62.63 13.83 -13.45
CA VAL A 19 -62.12 13.60 -12.08
C VAL A 19 -60.59 13.80 -12.04
N PRO A 20 -60.04 14.61 -11.11
CA PRO A 20 -58.60 14.86 -11.06
C PRO A 20 -57.83 13.59 -10.63
N VAL A 21 -56.96 13.08 -11.52
CA VAL A 21 -56.12 11.91 -11.28
C VAL A 21 -54.95 12.28 -10.36
N ARG A 22 -54.91 11.70 -9.15
CA ARG A 22 -53.74 11.80 -8.27
C ARG A 22 -52.76 10.68 -8.59
N ARG A 23 -51.64 10.98 -9.26
CA ARG A 23 -50.53 10.02 -9.44
C ARG A 23 -49.94 9.64 -8.08
N VAL A 24 -50.13 8.40 -7.66
CA VAL A 24 -49.55 7.87 -6.42
C VAL A 24 -48.25 7.16 -6.77
N VAL A 25 -47.14 7.90 -6.79
CA VAL A 25 -45.81 7.31 -6.96
C VAL A 25 -45.43 6.62 -5.65
N ARG A 26 -45.50 5.29 -5.60
CA ARG A 26 -45.07 4.48 -4.46
C ARG A 26 -43.56 4.27 -4.52
N LYS A 27 -42.77 5.16 -3.93
CA LYS A 27 -41.33 4.91 -3.74
C LYS A 27 -41.14 3.80 -2.69
N LYS A 28 -40.71 2.61 -3.13
CA LYS A 28 -40.32 1.54 -2.20
C LYS A 28 -38.95 1.87 -1.60
N VAL A 29 -38.95 2.42 -0.39
CA VAL A 29 -37.74 2.63 0.39
C VAL A 29 -37.30 1.29 0.97
N LYS A 30 -36.11 0.80 0.57
CA LYS A 30 -35.52 -0.41 1.17
C LYS A 30 -35.09 -0.09 2.60
N VAL A 31 -35.67 -0.79 3.58
CA VAL A 31 -35.30 -0.66 4.98
C VAL A 31 -33.84 -1.11 5.15
N ASP A 32 -33.01 -0.28 5.79
CA ASP A 32 -31.63 -0.65 6.10
C ASP A 32 -31.62 -1.75 7.17
N THR A 33 -31.35 -2.97 6.73
CA THR A 33 -31.28 -4.15 7.60
C THR A 33 -29.95 -4.23 8.36
N SER A 34 -28.99 -3.33 8.11
CA SER A 34 -27.66 -3.32 8.73
C SER A 34 -27.73 -3.30 10.26
N LYS A 35 -28.64 -2.51 10.83
CA LYS A 35 -28.82 -2.32 12.27
C LYS A 35 -29.38 -3.55 12.99
N PHE A 36 -30.03 -4.46 12.27
CA PHE A 36 -30.68 -5.66 12.82
C PHE A 36 -30.32 -6.93 12.04
N MET A 37 -29.08 -7.01 11.54
CA MET A 37 -28.56 -8.17 10.84
C MET A 37 -28.34 -9.34 11.83
N THR A 38 -29.44 -9.93 12.30
CA THR A 38 -29.39 -11.09 13.18
C THR A 38 -28.87 -12.31 12.41
N PRO A 39 -28.27 -13.30 13.08
CA PRO A 39 -27.82 -14.54 12.44
C PRO A 39 -28.94 -15.23 11.65
N TYR A 40 -30.18 -15.18 12.17
CA TYR A 40 -31.37 -15.69 11.49
C TYR A 40 -31.69 -14.91 10.21
N LEU A 41 -31.67 -13.57 10.26
CA LEU A 41 -31.93 -12.75 9.08
C LEU A 41 -30.86 -12.97 8.00
N ALA A 42 -29.59 -13.02 8.38
CA ALA A 42 -28.48 -13.33 7.47
C ALA A 42 -28.62 -14.73 6.85
N HIS A 43 -29.03 -15.73 7.63
CA HIS A 43 -29.28 -17.08 7.13
C HIS A 43 -30.46 -17.11 6.15
N SER A 44 -31.57 -16.46 6.49
CA SER A 44 -32.76 -16.40 5.63
C SER A 44 -32.47 -15.73 4.29
N GLN A 45 -31.73 -14.62 4.29
CA GLN A 45 -31.28 -13.94 3.07
C GLN A 45 -30.39 -14.84 2.21
N LYS A 46 -29.43 -15.55 2.83
CA LYS A 46 -28.60 -16.54 2.12
C LYS A 46 -29.42 -17.66 1.51
N MET A 47 -30.45 -18.15 2.22
CA MET A 47 -31.35 -19.19 1.71
C MET A 47 -32.18 -18.69 0.53
N LEU A 48 -32.74 -17.48 0.62
CA LEU A 48 -33.45 -16.85 -0.50
C LEU A 48 -32.57 -16.73 -1.75
N ASP A 49 -31.30 -16.38 -1.55
CA ASP A 49 -30.33 -16.26 -2.64
C ASP A 49 -29.98 -17.60 -3.28
N LEU A 50 -29.80 -18.64 -2.46
CA LEU A 50 -29.47 -19.99 -2.89
C LEU A 50 -30.61 -20.62 -3.70
N PHE A 51 -31.86 -20.40 -3.29
CA PHE A 51 -33.05 -20.95 -3.95
C PHE A 51 -33.63 -20.04 -5.04
N SER A 52 -33.06 -18.85 -5.27
CA SER A 52 -33.57 -17.92 -6.28
C SER A 52 -33.35 -18.45 -7.69
N TYR A 53 -34.45 -18.66 -8.42
CA TYR A 53 -34.43 -19.11 -9.81
C TYR A 53 -33.62 -18.17 -10.73
N ASN A 54 -33.77 -16.85 -10.57
CA ASN A 54 -33.06 -15.87 -11.38
C ASN A 54 -31.54 -15.92 -11.15
N LYS A 55 -31.10 -16.07 -9.89
CA LYS A 55 -29.68 -16.21 -9.55
C LYS A 55 -29.10 -17.51 -10.10
N TYR A 56 -29.85 -18.60 -10.00
CA TYR A 56 -29.47 -19.88 -10.60
C TYR A 56 -29.30 -19.76 -12.12
N ARG A 57 -30.28 -19.16 -12.81
CA ARG A 57 -30.25 -18.97 -14.26
C ARG A 57 -29.03 -18.14 -14.69
N HIS A 58 -28.79 -17.00 -14.02
CA HIS A 58 -27.63 -16.16 -14.30
C HIS A 58 -26.30 -16.90 -14.05
N ALA A 59 -26.20 -17.66 -12.96
CA ALA A 59 -25.01 -18.47 -12.67
C ALA A 59 -24.79 -19.57 -13.73
N TYR A 60 -25.88 -20.21 -14.18
CA TYR A 60 -25.87 -21.20 -15.24
C TYR A 60 -25.45 -20.60 -16.57
N ASP A 61 -26.03 -19.48 -16.99
CA ASP A 61 -25.66 -18.79 -18.24
C ASP A 61 -24.19 -18.36 -18.23
N LYS A 62 -23.68 -17.93 -17.07
CA LYS A 62 -22.26 -17.63 -16.88
C LYS A 62 -21.37 -18.88 -16.95
N ALA A 63 -21.85 -20.03 -16.48
CA ALA A 63 -21.09 -21.28 -16.45
C ALA A 63 -21.17 -22.06 -17.77
N LYS A 64 -22.28 -21.93 -18.51
CA LYS A 64 -22.53 -22.61 -19.77
C LYS A 64 -21.58 -22.08 -20.83
N GLY A 65 -20.72 -22.96 -21.33
CA GLY A 65 -19.67 -22.62 -22.29
C GLY A 65 -18.30 -22.40 -21.68
N LYS A 66 -18.16 -22.47 -20.34
CA LYS A 66 -16.83 -22.65 -19.75
C LYS A 66 -16.32 -24.04 -20.14
N PRO A 67 -15.16 -24.16 -20.80
CA PRO A 67 -14.55 -25.46 -21.01
C PRO A 67 -14.29 -26.10 -19.64
N TYR A 68 -14.23 -27.43 -19.58
CA TYR A 68 -13.77 -28.12 -18.39
C TYR A 68 -12.44 -27.49 -17.98
N ALA A 69 -12.36 -27.01 -16.74
CA ALA A 69 -11.12 -26.46 -16.25
C ALA A 69 -10.09 -27.59 -16.28
N ILE A 70 -9.12 -27.50 -17.21
CA ILE A 70 -7.89 -28.28 -17.10
C ILE A 70 -7.29 -27.81 -15.79
N THR A 71 -7.52 -28.60 -14.74
CA THR A 71 -7.18 -28.21 -13.38
C THR A 71 -5.66 -28.11 -13.34
N ALA A 72 -5.14 -26.88 -13.32
CA ALA A 72 -3.70 -26.61 -13.39
C ALA A 72 -2.93 -27.23 -12.21
N ASP A 73 -3.67 -27.63 -11.17
CA ASP A 73 -3.19 -28.10 -9.89
C ASP A 73 -3.67 -29.52 -9.57
N THR A 74 -3.78 -30.37 -10.59
CA THR A 74 -3.87 -31.82 -10.29
C THR A 74 -2.61 -32.26 -9.53
N PRO A 75 -2.73 -33.21 -8.57
CA PRO A 75 -1.58 -33.65 -7.77
C PRO A 75 -0.44 -34.19 -8.64
N GLU A 76 -0.75 -34.84 -9.77
CA GLU A 76 0.24 -35.28 -10.74
C GLU A 76 0.96 -34.11 -11.44
N MET A 77 0.22 -33.08 -11.87
CA MET A 77 0.84 -31.88 -12.44
C MET A 77 1.77 -31.20 -11.43
N MET A 78 1.41 -31.16 -10.15
CA MET A 78 2.25 -30.62 -9.08
C MET A 78 3.53 -31.45 -8.87
N ARG A 79 3.42 -32.79 -8.94
CA ARG A 79 4.58 -33.69 -8.87
C ARG A 79 5.53 -33.47 -10.05
N ILE A 80 4.98 -33.40 -11.27
CA ILE A 80 5.75 -33.19 -12.50
C ILE A 80 6.47 -31.83 -12.45
N LYS A 81 5.78 -30.75 -12.06
CA LYS A 81 6.38 -29.41 -11.92
C LYS A 81 7.57 -29.42 -10.96
N LYS A 82 7.44 -30.08 -9.80
CA LYS A 82 8.53 -30.22 -8.82
C LYS A 82 9.71 -31.01 -9.38
N ALA A 83 9.45 -32.13 -10.05
CA ALA A 83 10.51 -32.93 -10.68
C ALA A 83 11.23 -32.16 -11.79
N GLN A 84 10.49 -31.41 -12.62
CA GLN A 84 11.06 -30.55 -13.66
C GLN A 84 11.93 -29.43 -13.08
N GLU A 85 11.52 -28.84 -11.96
CA GLU A 85 12.31 -27.83 -11.26
C GLU A 85 13.61 -28.41 -10.71
N GLN A 86 13.57 -29.61 -10.12
CA GLN A 86 14.75 -30.32 -9.63
C GLN A 86 15.72 -30.72 -10.76
N LEU A 87 15.19 -31.08 -11.92
CA LEU A 87 16.00 -31.44 -13.11
C LEU A 87 16.55 -30.21 -13.85
N SER A 88 16.07 -29.01 -13.57
CA SER A 88 16.45 -27.81 -14.31
C SER A 88 17.87 -27.37 -13.95
N GLU A 89 18.83 -27.62 -14.85
CA GLU A 89 20.22 -27.14 -14.70
C GLU A 89 20.29 -25.62 -14.57
N VAL A 90 19.43 -24.90 -15.30
CA VAL A 90 19.36 -23.42 -15.25
C VAL A 90 19.03 -22.95 -13.83
N LYS A 91 18.03 -23.57 -13.18
CA LYS A 91 17.69 -23.25 -11.78
C LYS A 91 18.80 -23.65 -10.82
N TYR A 92 19.39 -24.82 -11.01
CA TYR A 92 20.53 -25.30 -10.20
C TYR A 92 21.72 -24.32 -10.23
N ARG A 93 22.05 -23.79 -11.41
CA ARG A 93 23.18 -22.85 -11.59
C ARG A 93 22.83 -21.40 -11.23
N MET A 94 21.56 -21.06 -11.11
CA MET A 94 21.10 -19.68 -10.88
C MET A 94 21.69 -19.11 -9.58
N GLU A 95 21.61 -19.86 -8.47
CA GLU A 95 22.11 -19.39 -7.18
C GLU A 95 23.64 -19.22 -7.21
N GLY A 96 24.35 -20.18 -7.80
CA GLY A 96 25.81 -20.08 -8.00
C GLY A 96 26.20 -18.89 -8.88
N ASN A 97 25.44 -18.61 -9.94
CA ASN A 97 25.68 -17.45 -10.81
C ASN A 97 25.36 -16.12 -10.09
N LYS A 98 24.32 -16.08 -9.26
CA LYS A 98 23.96 -14.89 -8.47
C LYS A 98 25.11 -14.48 -7.55
N VAL A 99 25.68 -15.45 -6.83
CA VAL A 99 26.84 -15.23 -5.95
C VAL A 99 28.09 -14.79 -6.74
N ARG A 100 28.27 -15.28 -7.97
CA ARG A 100 29.38 -14.87 -8.84
C ARG A 100 29.23 -13.46 -9.40
N CYS A 101 28.01 -12.99 -9.59
CA CYS A 101 27.72 -11.67 -10.16
C CYS A 101 27.64 -10.56 -9.10
N THR A 102 27.48 -10.91 -7.82
CA THR A 102 27.63 -9.94 -6.73
C THR A 102 29.12 -9.75 -6.44
N SER A 103 29.65 -8.54 -6.65
CA SER A 103 30.97 -8.20 -6.10
C SER A 103 30.94 -8.40 -4.59
N LEU A 104 32.02 -8.94 -3.99
CA LEU A 104 32.18 -9.15 -2.53
C LEU A 104 32.18 -7.84 -1.70
N TYR A 105 31.80 -6.74 -2.33
CA TYR A 105 31.85 -5.41 -1.80
C TYR A 105 30.42 -4.97 -1.50
N ASP A 106 30.01 -5.16 -0.25
CA ASP A 106 28.68 -4.83 0.26
C ASP A 106 28.46 -3.32 0.49
N GLY A 107 29.49 -2.47 0.24
CA GLY A 107 29.46 -1.03 0.47
C GLY A 107 29.40 -0.18 -0.81
N GLU A 108 29.46 1.15 -0.66
CA GLU A 108 29.76 2.06 -1.77
C GLU A 108 31.26 2.12 -1.99
N ALA A 109 31.74 1.90 -3.23
CA ALA A 109 33.18 1.81 -3.49
C ALA A 109 33.87 3.07 -2.92
N ARG A 110 35.07 2.93 -2.33
CA ARG A 110 35.77 4.07 -1.70
C ARG A 110 35.80 5.30 -2.61
N GLU A 111 36.00 5.08 -3.90
CA GLU A 111 35.98 6.13 -4.93
C GLU A 111 34.60 6.78 -5.07
N ILE A 112 33.51 6.00 -5.08
CA ILE A 112 32.13 6.50 -5.13
C ILE A 112 31.83 7.34 -3.88
N ALA A 113 32.18 6.85 -2.69
CA ALA A 113 31.99 7.58 -1.44
C ALA A 113 32.78 8.90 -1.43
N HIS A 114 34.03 8.88 -1.91
CA HIS A 114 34.86 10.08 -2.05
C HIS A 114 34.26 11.08 -3.04
N VAL A 115 33.83 10.63 -4.22
CA VAL A 115 33.20 11.50 -5.23
C VAL A 115 31.93 12.15 -4.70
N LYS A 116 31.08 11.40 -3.96
CA LYS A 116 29.90 11.96 -3.31
C LYS A 116 30.26 13.04 -2.30
N HIS A 117 31.23 12.77 -1.44
CA HIS A 117 31.68 13.75 -0.46
C HIS A 117 32.24 15.03 -1.11
N VAL A 118 33.07 14.88 -2.14
CA VAL A 118 33.60 16.03 -2.90
C VAL A 118 32.48 16.79 -3.61
N SER A 119 31.49 16.08 -4.16
CA SER A 119 30.31 16.70 -4.77
C SER A 119 29.51 17.53 -3.78
N GLU A 120 29.34 17.05 -2.54
CA GLU A 120 28.66 17.80 -1.48
C GLU A 120 29.44 19.07 -1.11
N LEU A 121 30.77 18.98 -0.99
CA LEU A 121 31.64 20.12 -0.70
C LEU A 121 31.61 21.21 -1.78
N ILE A 122 31.53 20.81 -3.05
CA ILE A 122 31.52 21.75 -4.19
C ILE A 122 30.12 22.35 -4.43
N SER A 123 29.06 21.72 -3.92
CA SER A 123 27.68 22.14 -4.17
C SER A 123 27.39 23.53 -3.60
N LYS A 124 27.18 24.50 -4.50
CA LYS A 124 26.80 25.88 -4.16
C LYS A 124 25.47 25.94 -3.39
N VAL A 125 24.55 25.01 -3.65
CA VAL A 125 23.24 24.95 -2.98
C VAL A 125 23.42 24.57 -1.52
N LEU A 126 24.17 23.50 -1.25
CA LEU A 126 24.46 23.06 0.12
C LEU A 126 25.28 24.11 0.89
N TYR A 127 26.22 24.76 0.21
CA TYR A 127 26.97 25.87 0.78
C TYR A 127 26.05 27.01 1.28
N ARG A 128 25.11 27.45 0.45
CA ARG A 128 24.15 28.51 0.82
C ARG A 128 23.24 28.08 1.96
N ALA A 129 22.72 26.85 1.93
CA ALA A 129 21.88 26.33 3.00
C ALA A 129 22.62 26.29 4.36
N LYS A 130 23.87 25.81 4.36
CA LYS A 130 24.70 25.76 5.56
C LYS A 130 25.08 27.15 6.07
N TRP A 131 25.29 28.10 5.16
CA TRP A 131 25.46 29.51 5.52
C TRP A 131 24.21 30.08 6.18
N ASP A 132 23.03 29.84 5.62
CA ASP A 132 21.78 30.33 6.18
C ASP A 132 21.47 29.75 7.57
N GLU A 133 21.90 28.51 7.84
CA GLU A 133 21.76 27.88 9.15
C GLU A 133 22.72 28.47 10.20
N THR A 134 23.94 28.83 9.80
CA THR A 134 25.01 29.22 10.73
C THR A 134 25.17 30.73 10.88
N LYS A 135 24.66 31.55 9.95
CA LYS A 135 24.83 33.01 9.95
C LYS A 135 24.27 33.68 11.21
N ASP A 136 23.25 33.13 11.83
CA ASP A 136 22.59 33.71 13.00
C ASP A 136 23.32 33.36 14.32
N ARG A 137 24.23 32.37 14.31
CA ARG A 137 24.96 31.90 15.49
C ARG A 137 26.46 32.07 15.30
N TYR A 138 26.99 33.22 15.75
CA TYR A 138 28.44 33.39 15.86
C TYR A 138 28.94 32.76 17.15
N LEU A 139 29.57 31.59 17.04
CA LEU A 139 30.28 30.95 18.15
C LEU A 139 31.77 31.23 17.99
N LEU A 140 32.38 31.79 19.03
CA LEU A 140 33.83 31.91 19.08
C LEU A 140 34.42 30.48 19.02
N PRO A 141 35.42 30.22 18.16
CA PRO A 141 36.05 28.91 18.12
C PRO A 141 36.46 28.49 19.54
N PRO A 142 36.21 27.24 19.97
CA PRO A 142 36.59 26.79 21.32
C PRO A 142 38.09 26.91 21.57
N ASP A 143 38.88 26.91 20.49
CA ASP A 143 40.35 27.10 20.50
C ASP A 143 40.77 28.56 20.51
N ALA A 144 39.83 29.51 20.60
CA ALA A 144 40.16 30.93 20.70
C ALA A 144 41.07 31.17 21.91
N PRO A 145 42.19 31.90 21.73
CA PRO A 145 43.21 32.04 22.76
C PRO A 145 42.67 32.63 24.06
N GLU A 146 41.64 33.49 23.98
CA GLU A 146 40.95 34.05 25.15
C GLU A 146 40.19 32.99 25.97
N LEU A 147 39.47 32.08 25.31
CA LEU A 147 38.76 30.98 25.98
C LEU A 147 39.76 30.00 26.61
N VAL A 148 40.82 29.64 25.89
CA VAL A 148 41.89 28.78 26.40
C VAL A 148 42.59 29.43 27.60
N LEU A 149 42.86 30.73 27.54
CA LEU A 149 43.44 31.50 28.64
C LEU A 149 42.49 31.55 29.84
N ALA A 150 41.20 31.81 29.64
CA ALA A 150 40.19 31.83 30.69
C ALA A 150 40.07 30.47 31.41
N VAL A 151 40.07 29.36 30.67
CA VAL A 151 40.05 28.00 31.22
C VAL A 151 41.31 27.71 32.04
N LYS A 152 42.50 28.05 31.51
CA LYS A 152 43.77 27.90 32.23
C LYS A 152 43.80 28.73 33.51
N ASN A 153 43.33 29.98 33.44
CA ASN A 153 43.27 30.87 34.60
C ASN A 153 42.29 30.35 35.65
N ALA A 154 41.08 29.91 35.28
CA ALA A 154 40.12 29.32 36.20
C ALA A 154 40.68 28.08 36.93
N ALA A 155 41.40 27.22 36.20
CA ALA A 155 42.10 26.07 36.79
C ALA A 155 43.18 26.50 37.79
N ASN A 156 43.90 27.60 37.53
CA ASN A 156 44.90 28.15 38.44
C ASN A 156 44.28 28.78 39.70
N TYR A 157 43.18 29.53 39.58
CA TYR A 157 42.50 30.16 40.72
C TYR A 157 41.90 29.12 41.70
N SER A 158 41.40 27.99 41.19
CA SER A 158 40.81 26.93 42.04
C SER A 158 41.83 26.25 42.99
N LYS A 159 43.11 26.24 42.63
CA LYS A 159 44.18 25.58 43.40
C LYS A 159 44.73 26.42 44.55
N VAL A 160 44.50 27.74 44.53
CA VAL A 160 45.05 28.69 45.52
C VAL A 160 44.13 28.85 46.73
N SER A 161 42.84 28.51 46.61
CA SER A 161 41.86 28.69 47.69
C SER A 161 41.77 27.54 48.71
N SER A 162 42.59 26.50 48.59
CA SER A 162 42.49 25.27 49.41
C SER A 162 43.63 25.09 50.44
N TYR A 163 44.20 26.18 50.96
CA TYR A 163 45.23 26.15 52.03
C TYR A 163 44.77 26.89 53.27
#